data_AF-A0A3D2WJG8-F1
#
_entry.id   AF-A0A3D2WJG8-F1
#
_cell.length_a   1.000
_cell.length_b   1.000
_cell.length_c   1.000
_cell.angle_alpha   90.00
_cell.angle_beta   90.00
_cell.angle_gamma   90.00
#
_symmetry.space_group_name_H-M   'P 1'
#
loop_
_entity.id
_entity.type
_entity.pdbx_description
1 polymer ?
#
loop_
_entity_poly.entity_id
_entity_poly.type
_entity_poly.pdbx_seq_one_letter_code
_entity_poly.pdbx_strand_id
1 'polypeptide(L)'
;MKNAVKSIQRAMSNARSYEEWKGAALEYDRLCGFDDWKEDDASPFYDYPLIRYRYNDLRTARQRGDVDQLVFSLQEGLHGNLGNLANPRLYSHSAFGTKKLVTQYVDEVCRSLEYLCDTEFENFSFTKKLDFFKATGQAFGRSALMLSGGAALGLFHLGVSKALWDQDLLPTVMSGSSAGAIIVAAIGTH
;
A
#
# COMPACT_ATOMS: atom_id res chain seq x y z
N MET A 1 1.97 -3.13 32.83
CA MET A 1 2.47 -3.13 31.43
C MET A 1 2.62 -4.54 30.86
N LYS A 2 3.52 -5.41 31.37
CA LYS A 2 3.76 -6.77 30.81
C LYS A 2 2.51 -7.67 30.70
N ASN A 3 1.60 -7.62 31.67
CA ASN A 3 0.36 -8.42 31.64
C ASN A 3 -0.66 -7.90 30.60
N ALA A 4 -0.73 -6.58 30.40
CA ALA A 4 -1.60 -5.97 29.40
C ALA A 4 -1.16 -6.33 27.98
N VAL A 5 0.15 -6.23 27.70
CA VAL A 5 0.74 -6.62 26.41
C VAL A 5 0.46 -8.10 26.10
N LYS A 6 0.65 -9.00 27.07
CA LYS A 6 0.33 -10.43 26.89
C LYS A 6 -1.17 -10.67 26.62
N SER A 7 -2.05 -9.89 27.26
CA SER A 7 -3.49 -9.99 27.03
C SER A 7 -3.86 -9.58 25.61
N ILE A 8 -3.27 -8.51 25.09
CA ILE A 8 -3.53 -8.02 23.73
C ILE A 8 -2.96 -8.96 22.68
N GLN A 9 -1.75 -9.51 22.90
CA GLN A 9 -1.21 -10.54 22.02
C GLN A 9 -2.13 -11.77 21.93
N ARG A 10 -2.75 -12.19 23.05
CA ARG A 10 -3.76 -13.25 23.04
C ARG A 10 -5.03 -12.83 22.29
N ALA A 11 -5.46 -11.58 22.41
CA ALA A 11 -6.60 -11.06 21.65
C ALA A 11 -6.32 -11.09 20.15
N MET A 12 -5.14 -10.67 19.70
CA MET A 12 -4.71 -10.77 18.31
C MET A 12 -4.68 -12.22 17.82
N SER A 13 -4.13 -13.16 18.59
CA SER A 13 -4.08 -14.58 18.20
C SER A 13 -5.43 -15.27 18.14
N ASN A 14 -6.43 -14.79 18.90
CA ASN A 14 -7.77 -15.37 18.97
C ASN A 14 -8.83 -14.59 18.16
N ALA A 15 -8.41 -13.52 17.47
CA ALA A 15 -9.31 -12.70 16.67
C ALA A 15 -9.97 -13.53 15.56
N ARG A 16 -11.27 -13.29 15.34
CA ARG A 16 -12.07 -14.01 14.34
C ARG A 16 -12.33 -13.19 13.08
N SER A 17 -11.96 -11.92 13.09
CA SER A 17 -12.07 -11.01 11.96
C SER A 17 -10.86 -10.10 11.88
N TYR A 18 -10.65 -9.52 10.70
CA TYR A 18 -9.64 -8.49 10.49
C TYR A 18 -9.85 -7.29 11.42
N GLU A 19 -11.09 -6.83 11.60
CA GLU A 19 -11.39 -5.67 12.45
C GLU A 19 -11.07 -5.93 13.93
N GLU A 20 -11.39 -7.12 14.45
CA GLU A 20 -10.99 -7.52 15.80
C GLU A 20 -9.47 -7.55 15.95
N TRP A 21 -8.77 -8.14 14.98
CA TRP A 21 -7.32 -8.22 14.97
C TRP A 21 -6.68 -6.83 14.91
N LYS A 22 -7.17 -5.97 14.02
CA LYS A 22 -6.73 -4.58 13.82
C LYS A 22 -6.92 -3.74 15.07
N GLY A 23 -8.08 -3.84 15.73
CA GLY A 23 -8.33 -3.14 16.99
C GLY A 23 -7.32 -3.53 18.08
N ALA A 24 -7.03 -4.83 18.21
CA ALA A 24 -6.03 -5.31 19.14
C ALA A 24 -4.60 -4.90 18.74
N ALA A 25 -4.26 -4.93 17.45
CA ALA A 25 -2.95 -4.54 16.92
C ALA A 25 -2.66 -3.05 17.12
N LEU A 26 -3.65 -2.18 16.93
CA LEU A 26 -3.52 -0.74 17.19
C LEU A 26 -3.27 -0.46 18.67
N GLU A 27 -4.01 -1.13 19.57
CA GLU A 27 -3.78 -0.99 21.01
C GLU A 27 -2.41 -1.56 21.45
N TYR A 28 -1.97 -2.64 20.81
CA TYR A 28 -0.62 -3.18 21.01
C TYR A 28 0.45 -2.14 20.64
N ASP A 29 0.33 -1.53 19.46
CA ASP A 29 1.28 -0.52 18.98
C ASP A 29 1.33 0.70 19.92
N ARG A 30 0.17 1.16 20.37
CA ARG A 30 0.06 2.27 21.32
C ARG A 30 0.75 1.97 22.65
N LEU A 31 0.55 0.78 23.21
CA LEU A 31 1.17 0.38 24.48
C LEU A 31 2.67 0.11 24.39
N CYS A 32 3.14 -0.32 23.22
CA CYS A 32 4.55 -0.58 22.95
C CYS A 32 5.32 0.67 22.49
N GLY A 33 4.63 1.81 22.30
CA GLY A 33 5.25 3.06 21.83
C GLY A 33 5.60 3.03 20.34
N PHE A 34 5.02 2.10 19.56
CA PHE A 34 5.27 2.03 18.12
C PHE A 34 4.56 3.14 17.35
N ASP A 35 3.55 3.79 17.94
CA ASP A 35 2.92 4.96 17.33
C ASP A 35 3.90 6.15 17.24
N ASP A 36 4.71 6.40 18.28
CA ASP A 36 5.75 7.43 18.24
C ASP A 36 6.77 7.14 17.12
N TRP A 37 7.12 5.86 16.93
CA TRP A 37 7.97 5.45 15.81
C TRP A 37 7.31 5.69 14.45
N LYS A 38 5.98 5.55 14.32
CA LYS A 38 5.26 5.84 13.07
C LYS A 38 5.22 7.34 12.79
N GLU A 39 5.11 8.19 13.82
CA GLU A 39 5.13 9.66 13.69
C GLU A 39 6.50 10.18 13.25
N ASP A 40 7.58 9.58 13.74
CA ASP A 40 8.93 9.98 13.37
C ASP A 40 9.22 9.56 11.91
N ASP A 41 9.43 10.52 11.04
CA ASP A 41 9.83 10.27 9.65
C ASP A 41 11.15 9.48 9.59
N ALA A 42 12.07 9.73 10.53
CA ALA A 42 13.43 9.20 10.42
C ALA A 42 13.49 7.67 10.54
N SER A 43 14.22 7.06 9.62
CA SER A 43 14.55 5.63 9.66
C SER A 43 15.72 5.33 8.73
N PRO A 44 16.60 4.38 9.09
CA PRO A 44 17.66 3.93 8.20
C PRO A 44 17.16 3.04 7.06
N PHE A 45 15.87 2.69 7.03
CA PHE A 45 15.32 1.72 6.07
C PHE A 45 14.80 2.34 4.78
N TYR A 46 14.67 3.67 4.72
CA TYR A 46 14.22 4.42 3.54
C TYR A 46 14.77 5.84 3.54
N ASP A 47 14.79 6.47 2.37
CA ASP A 47 15.23 7.85 2.18
C ASP A 47 14.09 8.82 2.56
N TYR A 48 13.87 8.98 3.86
CA TYR A 48 12.79 9.83 4.37
C TYR A 48 12.91 11.30 3.92
N PRO A 49 14.10 11.94 3.79
CA PRO A 49 14.19 13.31 3.27
C PRO A 49 13.69 13.40 1.82
N LEU A 50 14.06 12.46 0.96
CA LEU A 50 13.56 12.39 -0.41
C LEU A 50 12.04 12.25 -0.43
N ILE A 51 11.48 11.32 0.36
CA ILE A 51 10.01 11.10 0.38
C ILE A 51 9.27 12.32 0.91
N ARG A 52 9.78 12.99 1.95
CA ARG A 52 9.19 14.23 2.48
C ARG A 52 9.23 15.36 1.46
N TYR A 53 10.35 15.54 0.75
CA TYR A 53 10.46 16.50 -0.35
C TYR A 53 9.41 16.23 -1.43
N ARG A 54 9.33 14.99 -1.91
CA ARG A 54 8.39 14.55 -2.96
C ARG A 54 6.93 14.73 -2.54
N TYR A 55 6.59 14.40 -1.30
CA TYR A 55 5.27 14.63 -0.73
C TYR A 55 4.89 16.11 -0.75
N ASN A 56 5.80 16.98 -0.29
CA ASN A 56 5.55 18.42 -0.25
C ASN A 56 5.43 19.03 -1.66
N ASP A 57 6.26 18.58 -2.60
CA ASP A 57 6.24 19.03 -3.99
C ASP A 57 4.90 18.68 -4.67
N LEU A 58 4.48 17.41 -4.62
CA LEU A 58 3.18 16.96 -5.15
C LEU A 58 2.01 17.73 -4.51
N ARG A 59 2.01 17.83 -3.17
CA ARG A 59 0.97 18.54 -2.44
C ARG A 59 0.90 20.01 -2.83
N THR A 60 2.04 20.67 -2.95
CA THR A 60 2.11 22.10 -3.30
C THR A 60 1.65 22.33 -4.74
N ALA A 61 2.11 21.51 -5.69
CA ALA A 61 1.69 21.60 -7.09
C ALA A 61 0.17 21.41 -7.23
N ARG A 62 -0.39 20.37 -6.59
CA ARG A 62 -1.84 20.12 -6.60
C ARG A 62 -2.64 21.26 -5.96
N GLN A 63 -2.20 21.78 -4.81
CA GLN A 63 -2.90 22.88 -4.12
C GLN A 63 -2.87 24.20 -4.90
N ARG A 64 -1.83 24.43 -5.70
CA ARG A 64 -1.72 25.59 -6.59
C ARG A 64 -2.44 25.42 -7.92
N GLY A 65 -2.91 24.21 -8.23
CA GLY A 65 -3.45 23.87 -9.55
C GLY A 65 -2.39 23.88 -10.65
N ASP A 66 -1.11 23.70 -10.29
CA ASP A 66 0.00 23.64 -11.24
C ASP A 66 0.08 22.25 -11.87
N VAL A 67 -0.68 22.08 -12.96
CA VAL A 67 -0.85 20.79 -13.66
C VAL A 67 0.46 20.32 -14.29
N ASP A 68 1.22 21.24 -14.88
CA ASP A 68 2.45 20.90 -15.59
C ASP A 68 3.49 20.38 -14.59
N GLN A 69 3.66 21.05 -13.44
CA GLN A 69 4.52 20.56 -12.37
C GLN A 69 4.03 19.23 -11.79
N LEU A 70 2.71 19.07 -11.58
CA LEU A 70 2.16 17.85 -11.00
C LEU A 70 2.39 16.63 -11.91
N VAL A 71 2.16 16.80 -13.21
CA VAL A 71 2.42 15.77 -14.24
C VAL A 71 3.91 15.42 -14.27
N PHE A 72 4.78 16.43 -14.29
CA PHE A 72 6.23 16.24 -14.28
C PHE A 72 6.70 15.44 -13.06
N SER A 73 6.30 15.86 -11.86
CA SER A 73 6.70 15.21 -10.60
C SER A 73 6.22 13.75 -10.50
N LEU A 74 5.02 13.45 -11.00
CA LEU A 74 4.49 12.09 -11.06
C LEU A 74 5.25 11.22 -12.07
N GLN A 75 5.53 11.73 -13.28
CA GLN A 75 6.28 10.98 -14.29
C GLN A 75 7.71 10.65 -13.85
N GLU A 76 8.40 11.59 -13.20
CA GLU A 76 9.81 11.39 -12.84
C GLU A 76 10.02 10.40 -11.68
N GLY A 77 9.03 10.16 -10.83
CA GLY A 77 9.31 9.35 -9.64
C GLY A 77 8.17 8.51 -9.10
N LEU A 78 7.14 8.24 -9.88
CA LEU A 78 6.24 7.14 -9.55
C LEU A 78 6.87 5.79 -9.94
N HIS A 79 7.78 5.31 -9.09
CA HIS A 79 8.42 4.00 -9.20
C HIS A 79 8.08 3.14 -7.98
N GLY A 80 7.88 1.83 -8.17
CA GLY A 80 7.35 0.93 -7.13
C GLY A 80 8.18 0.79 -5.85
N ASN A 81 9.47 1.17 -5.87
CA ASN A 81 10.31 1.18 -4.66
C ASN A 81 11.13 2.49 -4.52
N LEU A 82 10.52 3.63 -4.85
CA LEU A 82 11.12 4.95 -4.65
C LEU A 82 11.63 5.08 -3.22
N GLY A 83 12.87 5.55 -3.04
CA GLY A 83 13.44 5.78 -1.71
C GLY A 83 13.47 4.56 -0.79
N ASN A 84 13.33 3.34 -1.33
CA ASN A 84 13.21 2.09 -0.57
C ASN A 84 11.93 1.98 0.31
N LEU A 85 10.83 2.59 -0.14
CA LEU A 85 9.52 2.55 0.54
C LEU A 85 8.99 1.13 0.77
N ALA A 86 9.38 0.14 -0.04
CA ALA A 86 8.94 -1.25 0.07
C ALA A 86 9.84 -2.09 1.00
N ASN A 87 10.74 -1.48 1.77
CA ASN A 87 11.63 -2.21 2.69
C ASN A 87 10.82 -2.97 3.76
N PRO A 88 10.91 -4.32 3.83
CA PRO A 88 10.13 -5.12 4.77
C PRO A 88 10.30 -4.71 6.24
N ARG A 89 11.45 -4.15 6.62
CA ARG A 89 11.73 -3.71 7.99
C ARG A 89 10.85 -2.56 8.46
N LEU A 90 10.30 -1.76 7.53
CA LEU A 90 9.31 -0.73 7.86
C LEU A 90 7.97 -1.35 8.25
N TYR A 91 7.60 -2.46 7.62
CA TYR A 91 6.29 -3.11 7.82
C TYR A 91 6.29 -4.17 8.92
N SER A 92 7.46 -4.47 9.50
CA SER A 92 7.61 -5.43 10.60
C SER A 92 7.87 -4.79 11.96
N HIS A 93 7.95 -3.46 12.05
CA HIS A 93 8.27 -2.75 13.30
C HIS A 93 7.04 -2.58 14.19
N SER A 94 5.90 -2.24 13.59
CA SER A 94 4.59 -2.18 14.23
C SER A 94 3.73 -3.38 13.85
N ALA A 95 2.76 -3.73 14.70
CA ALA A 95 1.76 -4.73 14.38
C ALA A 95 0.79 -4.25 13.30
N PHE A 96 0.46 -2.95 13.28
CA PHE A 96 -0.44 -2.36 12.30
C PHE A 96 0.14 -1.11 11.64
N GLY A 97 0.14 -1.09 10.31
CA GLY A 97 0.65 0.03 9.52
C GLY A 97 2.16 0.15 9.53
N THR A 98 2.65 1.31 9.11
CA THR A 98 4.07 1.66 8.97
C THR A 98 4.25 3.16 9.24
N LYS A 99 5.44 3.71 8.93
CA LYS A 99 5.74 5.14 8.98
C LYS A 99 4.64 5.99 8.34
N LYS A 100 4.17 7.03 9.03
CA LYS A 100 3.11 7.91 8.52
C LYS A 100 3.50 8.65 7.26
N LEU A 101 4.77 9.02 7.09
CA LEU A 101 5.26 9.65 5.86
C LEU A 101 5.03 8.76 4.63
N VAL A 102 5.23 7.45 4.76
CA VAL A 102 4.99 6.49 3.67
C VAL A 102 3.52 6.56 3.24
N THR A 103 2.59 6.44 4.20
CA THR A 103 1.15 6.50 3.91
C THR A 103 0.74 7.86 3.35
N GLN A 104 1.22 8.96 3.93
CA GLN A 104 0.91 10.32 3.46
C GLN A 104 1.37 10.56 2.02
N TYR A 105 2.56 10.07 1.67
CA TYR A 105 3.09 10.16 0.32
C TYR A 105 2.25 9.39 -0.68
N VAL A 106 1.93 8.13 -0.38
CA VAL A 106 1.07 7.29 -1.24
C VAL A 106 -0.33 7.92 -1.39
N ASP A 107 -0.92 8.41 -0.30
CA ASP A 107 -2.23 9.08 -0.34
C ASP A 107 -2.21 10.39 -1.15
N GLU A 108 -1.11 11.15 -1.12
CA GLU A 108 -0.96 12.34 -1.95
C GLU A 108 -0.78 11.99 -3.43
N VAL A 109 -0.06 10.92 -3.74
CA VAL A 109 0.04 10.39 -5.12
C VAL A 109 -1.34 10.00 -5.63
N CYS A 110 -2.11 9.20 -4.88
CA CYS A 110 -3.48 8.80 -5.26
C CYS A 110 -4.37 10.03 -5.50
N ARG A 111 -4.42 10.97 -4.54
CA ARG A 111 -5.20 12.21 -4.68
C ARG A 111 -4.77 13.06 -5.86
N SER A 112 -3.47 13.06 -6.20
CA SER A 112 -2.95 13.80 -7.36
C SER A 112 -3.37 13.14 -8.67
N LEU A 113 -3.35 11.81 -8.75
CA LEU A 113 -3.82 11.06 -9.91
C LEU A 113 -5.33 11.22 -10.10
N GLU A 114 -6.12 11.14 -9.03
CA GLU A 114 -7.57 11.39 -9.05
C GLU A 114 -7.88 12.82 -9.51
N TYR A 115 -7.18 13.81 -8.94
CA TYR A 115 -7.33 15.21 -9.33
C TYR A 115 -7.05 15.44 -10.83
N LEU A 116 -5.98 14.84 -11.35
CA LEU A 116 -5.66 14.88 -12.78
C LEU A 116 -6.70 14.13 -13.62
N CYS A 117 -7.30 13.06 -13.11
CA CYS A 117 -8.31 12.29 -13.82
C CYS A 117 -9.62 13.09 -13.96
N ASP A 118 -10.15 13.57 -12.84
CA ASP A 118 -11.52 14.08 -12.72
C ASP A 118 -11.68 15.55 -13.09
N THR A 119 -10.57 16.29 -13.23
CA THR A 119 -10.59 17.73 -13.54
C THR A 119 -10.21 17.98 -15.00
N GLU A 120 -10.90 18.92 -15.65
CA GLU A 120 -10.54 19.40 -16.99
C GLU A 120 -9.56 20.57 -16.90
N PHE A 121 -8.57 20.59 -17.79
CA PHE A 121 -7.52 21.60 -17.82
C PHE A 121 -7.27 22.08 -19.24
N GLU A 122 -7.08 23.38 -19.42
CA GLU A 122 -6.82 23.98 -20.73
C GLU A 122 -5.50 23.49 -21.36
N ASN A 123 -4.46 23.30 -20.54
CA ASN A 123 -3.12 22.85 -20.97
C ASN A 123 -2.93 21.32 -20.99
N PHE A 124 -3.87 20.55 -20.43
CA PHE A 124 -3.78 19.09 -20.29
C PHE A 124 -5.03 18.40 -20.84
N SER A 125 -5.09 18.34 -22.18
CA SER A 125 -6.20 17.75 -22.93
C SER A 125 -6.37 16.25 -22.67
N PHE A 126 -7.56 15.72 -23.00
CA PHE A 126 -7.88 14.29 -22.88
C PHE A 126 -6.81 13.35 -23.49
N THR A 127 -6.30 13.67 -24.68
CA THR A 127 -5.25 12.86 -25.33
C THR A 127 -3.97 12.83 -24.51
N LYS A 128 -3.50 13.99 -24.04
CA LYS A 128 -2.31 14.08 -23.17
C LYS A 128 -2.52 13.33 -21.86
N LYS A 129 -3.71 13.45 -21.28
CA LYS A 129 -4.12 12.75 -20.05
C LYS A 129 -4.05 11.24 -20.24
N LEU A 130 -4.61 10.73 -21.32
CA LEU A 130 -4.59 9.30 -21.65
C LEU A 130 -3.16 8.77 -21.82
N ASP A 131 -2.31 9.50 -22.54
CA ASP A 131 -0.91 9.12 -22.75
C ASP A 131 -0.11 9.14 -21.45
N PHE A 132 -0.33 10.15 -20.61
CA PHE A 132 0.24 10.22 -19.27
C PHE A 132 -0.15 9.00 -18.42
N PHE A 133 -1.44 8.67 -18.29
CA PHE A 133 -1.87 7.54 -17.46
C PHE A 133 -1.38 6.19 -17.98
N LYS A 134 -1.30 6.01 -19.31
CA LYS A 134 -0.71 4.81 -19.91
C LYS A 134 0.77 4.68 -19.55
N ALA A 135 1.55 5.74 -19.78
CA ALA A 135 2.98 5.73 -19.50
C ALA A 135 3.27 5.54 -18.01
N THR A 136 2.60 6.30 -17.15
CA THR A 136 2.72 6.23 -15.70
C THR A 136 2.31 4.85 -15.17
N GLY A 137 1.21 4.28 -15.66
CA GLY A 137 0.77 2.93 -15.27
C GLY A 137 1.74 1.84 -15.72
N GLN A 138 2.35 1.98 -16.90
CA GLN A 138 3.36 1.04 -17.39
C GLN A 138 4.67 1.12 -16.60
N ALA A 139 5.10 2.33 -16.22
CA ALA A 139 6.30 2.55 -15.42
C ALA A 139 6.14 2.05 -13.97
N PHE A 140 4.98 2.29 -13.36
CA PHE A 140 4.72 1.84 -11.98
C PHE A 140 4.52 0.32 -11.89
N GLY A 141 3.89 -0.27 -12.91
CA GLY A 141 3.59 -1.70 -12.98
C GLY A 141 2.28 -2.08 -12.30
N ARG A 142 2.10 -3.38 -12.08
CA ARG A 142 0.92 -3.97 -11.47
C ARG A 142 1.35 -4.93 -10.36
N SER A 143 0.64 -4.92 -9.25
CA SER A 143 0.76 -5.96 -8.23
C SER A 143 0.35 -7.31 -8.81
N ALA A 144 1.04 -8.36 -8.40
CA ALA A 144 0.71 -9.73 -8.78
C ALA A 144 0.72 -10.65 -7.55
N LEU A 145 -0.17 -11.63 -7.52
CA LEU A 145 -0.25 -12.64 -6.46
C LEU A 145 0.13 -14.02 -7.01
N MET A 146 1.14 -14.65 -6.41
CA MET A 146 1.59 -15.99 -6.76
C MET A 146 1.28 -16.98 -5.62
N LEU A 147 0.42 -17.97 -5.89
CA LEU A 147 0.03 -19.00 -4.94
C LEU A 147 0.81 -20.30 -5.20
N SER A 148 1.76 -20.62 -4.33
CA SER A 148 2.61 -21.81 -4.48
C SER A 148 1.87 -23.13 -4.21
N GLY A 149 2.37 -24.25 -4.75
CA GLY A 149 1.88 -25.57 -4.38
C GLY A 149 2.22 -25.92 -2.92
N GLY A 150 1.27 -26.54 -2.21
CA GLY A 150 1.45 -26.89 -0.79
C GLY A 150 0.68 -28.14 -0.34
N ALA A 151 0.20 -28.96 -1.28
CA ALA A 151 -0.70 -30.08 -1.01
C ALA A 151 -1.86 -29.66 -0.08
N ALA A 152 -2.02 -30.30 1.09
CA ALA A 152 -3.05 -29.97 2.07
C ALA A 152 -2.96 -28.54 2.64
N LEU A 153 -1.75 -27.95 2.69
CA LEU A 153 -1.54 -26.57 3.13
C LEU A 153 -2.04 -25.54 2.10
N GLY A 154 -2.40 -25.98 0.89
CA GLY A 154 -3.00 -25.12 -0.13
C GLY A 154 -4.30 -24.44 0.32
N LEU A 155 -5.00 -24.99 1.32
CA LEU A 155 -6.19 -24.37 1.91
C LEU A 155 -5.89 -23.01 2.57
N PHE A 156 -4.65 -22.74 2.99
CA PHE A 156 -4.30 -21.42 3.53
C PHE A 156 -4.40 -20.30 2.49
N HIS A 157 -4.17 -20.62 1.22
CA HIS A 157 -4.30 -19.65 0.14
C HIS A 157 -5.75 -19.14 0.02
N LEU A 158 -6.77 -19.97 0.31
CA LEU A 158 -8.16 -19.51 0.35
C LEU A 158 -8.36 -18.42 1.40
N GLY A 159 -7.78 -18.60 2.59
CA GLY A 159 -7.87 -17.62 3.67
C GLY A 159 -7.22 -16.29 3.29
N VAL A 160 -6.03 -16.34 2.71
CA VAL A 160 -5.30 -15.14 2.23
C VAL A 160 -6.07 -14.46 1.11
N SER A 161 -6.49 -15.20 0.08
CA SER A 161 -7.25 -14.67 -1.05
C SER A 161 -8.58 -14.06 -0.63
N LYS A 162 -9.30 -14.72 0.30
CA LYS A 162 -10.55 -14.18 0.85
C LYS A 162 -10.30 -12.87 1.60
N ALA A 163 -9.28 -12.81 2.45
CA ALA A 163 -8.96 -11.59 3.19
C ALA A 163 -8.59 -10.42 2.26
N LEU A 164 -7.84 -10.70 1.18
CA LEU A 164 -7.54 -9.70 0.16
C LEU A 164 -8.80 -9.27 -0.61
N TRP A 165 -9.67 -10.22 -0.97
CA TRP A 165 -10.93 -9.93 -1.66
C TRP A 165 -11.88 -9.08 -0.82
N ASP A 166 -12.09 -9.45 0.44
CA ASP A 166 -12.97 -8.73 1.37
C ASP A 166 -12.53 -7.28 1.63
N GLN A 167 -11.29 -6.93 1.28
CA GLN A 167 -10.69 -5.60 1.48
C GLN A 167 -10.41 -4.87 0.16
N ASP A 168 -10.89 -5.39 -0.97
CA ASP A 168 -10.64 -4.84 -2.32
C ASP A 168 -9.13 -4.73 -2.67
N LEU A 169 -8.32 -5.65 -2.13
CA LEU A 169 -6.87 -5.68 -2.31
C LEU A 169 -6.39 -6.85 -3.19
N LEU A 170 -7.29 -7.70 -3.69
CA LEU A 170 -6.90 -8.85 -4.50
C LEU A 170 -6.33 -8.40 -5.86
N PRO A 171 -5.07 -8.73 -6.21
CA PRO A 171 -4.49 -8.31 -7.47
C PRO A 171 -5.17 -8.98 -8.67
N THR A 172 -5.27 -8.26 -9.78
CA THR A 172 -5.84 -8.78 -11.05
C THR A 172 -4.90 -9.75 -11.77
N VAL A 173 -3.59 -9.63 -11.55
CA VAL A 173 -2.59 -10.54 -12.09
C VAL A 173 -2.31 -11.64 -11.07
N MET A 174 -2.73 -12.86 -11.38
CA MET A 174 -2.57 -14.02 -10.49
C MET A 174 -1.91 -15.19 -11.19
N SER A 175 -1.08 -15.94 -10.47
CA SER A 175 -0.50 -17.19 -10.92
C SER A 175 -0.50 -18.21 -9.79
N GLY A 176 -0.56 -19.50 -10.13
CA GLY A 176 -0.56 -20.55 -9.14
C GLY A 176 0.02 -21.86 -9.64
N SER A 177 0.48 -22.70 -8.71
CA SER A 177 0.93 -24.06 -9.01
C SER A 177 0.24 -25.10 -8.12
N SER A 178 -0.11 -26.26 -8.69
CA SER A 178 -0.82 -27.34 -7.97
C SER A 178 -2.06 -26.82 -7.22
N ALA A 179 -2.13 -26.97 -5.89
CA ALA A 179 -3.23 -26.45 -5.07
C ALA A 179 -3.46 -24.94 -5.24
N GLY A 180 -2.42 -24.14 -5.42
CA GLY A 180 -2.56 -22.70 -5.69
C GLY A 180 -3.18 -22.41 -7.06
N ALA A 181 -2.91 -23.24 -8.08
CA ALA A 181 -3.51 -23.09 -9.41
C ALA A 181 -5.03 -23.33 -9.38
N ILE A 182 -5.49 -24.30 -8.58
CA ILE A 182 -6.92 -24.56 -8.38
C ILE A 182 -7.61 -23.31 -7.83
N ILE A 183 -7.00 -22.65 -6.84
CA ILE A 183 -7.55 -21.46 -6.20
C ILE A 183 -7.55 -20.27 -7.16
N VAL A 184 -6.45 -20.02 -7.87
CA VAL A 184 -6.40 -18.97 -8.91
C VAL A 184 -7.46 -19.21 -9.98
N ALA A 185 -7.65 -20.46 -10.44
CA ALA A 185 -8.66 -20.78 -11.45
C ALA A 185 -10.09 -20.54 -10.92
N ALA A 186 -10.36 -20.88 -9.65
CA ALA A 186 -11.66 -20.63 -9.04
C ALA A 186 -11.97 -19.13 -8.90
N ILE A 187 -10.97 -18.33 -8.50
CA ILE A 187 -11.11 -16.88 -8.40
C ILE A 187 -11.26 -16.24 -9.78
N GLY A 188 -10.42 -16.62 -10.75
CA GLY A 188 -10.37 -15.99 -12.07
C GLY A 188 -11.56 -16.28 -12.99
N THR A 189 -12.49 -17.16 -12.58
CA THR A 189 -13.71 -17.49 -13.33
C THR A 189 -14.98 -16.97 -12.67
N HIS A 190 -14.86 -16.25 -11.55
CA HIS A 190 -15.93 -15.51 -10.88
C HIS A 190 -15.96 -14.05 -11.33
#